data_AF-A0A369J6T5-F1
#
_entry.id   AF-A0A369J6T5-F1
#
_cell.length_a   1.000
_cell.length_b   1.000
_cell.length_c   1.000
_cell.angle_alpha   90.00
_cell.angle_beta   90.00
_cell.angle_gamma   90.00
#
_symmetry.space_group_name_H-M   'P 1'
#
loop_
_entity.id
_entity.type
_entity.pdbx_description
1 polymer ?
#
loop_
_entity_poly.entity_id
_entity_poly.type
_entity_poly.pdbx_seq_one_letter_code
_entity_poly.pdbx_strand_id
1 'polypeptide(L)'
;MSSSQIRSFRHTVTVVALEVETTFQWSRKRPKLSDARERAEISGRWKSRDKELEAKAPEDGERRTKLVEFLKEFVDGYVLEHLQRPEILINFNRVFGHRDLDPYIHAKCVHAIDLWFKKYPGHFLDAAYLRYVGWVLSDSNTHVRHEDVKSLSGVYKQAGYLGSLNHFTERFKPRLI
;
A
#
# COMPACT_ATOMS: atom_id res chain seq x y z
N MET A 1 6.29 -19.00 -0.04
CA MET A 1 6.35 -19.11 1.43
C MET A 1 5.00 -18.89 2.10
N SER A 2 4.19 -17.91 1.69
CA SER A 2 2.81 -17.74 2.18
C SER A 2 1.86 -18.90 1.82
N SER A 3 2.19 -19.70 0.81
CA SER A 3 1.49 -20.94 0.43
C SER A 3 1.98 -22.20 1.18
N SER A 4 2.87 -22.07 2.18
CA SER A 4 3.40 -23.20 2.93
C SER A 4 2.30 -23.92 3.73
N GLN A 5 2.39 -25.24 3.90
CA GLN A 5 1.45 -25.98 4.75
C GLN A 5 1.65 -25.69 6.26
N ILE A 6 2.79 -25.12 6.64
CA ILE A 6 3.13 -24.82 8.03
C ILE A 6 2.52 -23.47 8.46
N ARG A 7 1.63 -23.52 9.47
CA ARG A 7 0.93 -22.35 10.03
C ARG A 7 1.86 -21.22 10.44
N SER A 8 2.93 -21.52 11.18
CA SER A 8 3.84 -20.51 11.72
C SER A 8 4.51 -19.69 10.62
N PHE A 9 4.92 -20.33 9.52
CA PHE A 9 5.52 -19.64 8.37
C PHE A 9 4.52 -18.76 7.64
N ARG A 10 3.28 -19.24 7.45
CA ARG A 10 2.24 -18.41 6.83
C ARG A 10 1.98 -17.18 7.69
N HIS A 11 1.75 -17.36 8.98
CA HIS A 11 1.46 -16.26 9.89
C HIS A 11 2.58 -15.20 9.91
N THR A 12 3.84 -15.59 10.07
CA THR A 12 4.96 -14.63 10.13
C THR A 12 5.14 -13.89 8.80
N VAL A 13 5.08 -14.60 7.68
CA VAL A 13 5.19 -13.98 6.35
C VAL A 13 4.02 -13.05 6.08
N THR A 14 2.80 -13.39 6.50
CA THR A 14 1.64 -12.50 6.40
C THR A 14 1.85 -11.21 7.17
N VAL A 15 2.27 -11.29 8.43
CA VAL A 15 2.52 -10.10 9.25
C VAL A 15 3.60 -9.24 8.61
N VAL A 16 4.73 -9.82 8.20
CA VAL A 16 5.82 -9.07 7.55
C VAL A 16 5.35 -8.42 6.26
N ALA A 17 4.56 -9.12 5.43
CA ALA A 17 4.04 -8.56 4.19
C ALA A 17 3.10 -7.37 4.44
N LEU A 18 2.20 -7.46 5.44
CA LEU A 18 1.32 -6.37 5.82
C LEU A 18 2.12 -5.15 6.31
N GLU A 19 3.14 -5.36 7.13
CA GLU A 19 4.01 -4.28 7.61
C GLU A 19 4.80 -3.61 6.48
N VAL A 20 5.37 -4.39 5.56
CA VAL A 20 6.08 -3.86 4.38
C VAL A 20 5.14 -3.01 3.53
N GLU A 21 3.91 -3.45 3.30
CA GLU A 21 2.91 -2.64 2.55
C GLU A 21 2.53 -1.35 3.30
N THR A 22 2.33 -1.41 4.62
CA THR A 22 2.00 -0.20 5.40
C THR A 22 3.12 0.84 5.34
N THR A 23 4.38 0.41 5.47
CA THR A 23 5.56 1.27 5.46
C THR A 23 5.85 1.82 4.06
N PHE A 24 5.62 1.00 3.03
CA PHE A 24 5.73 1.42 1.65
C PHE A 24 4.74 2.55 1.29
N GLN A 25 3.48 2.42 1.70
CA GLN A 25 2.51 3.49 1.46
C GLN A 25 2.80 4.75 2.28
N TRP A 26 3.37 4.57 3.48
CA TRP A 26 3.82 5.69 4.29
C TRP A 26 4.98 6.46 3.65
N SER A 27 5.95 5.78 3.05
CA SER A 27 7.02 6.46 2.31
C SER A 27 6.49 7.18 1.07
N ARG A 28 5.49 6.63 0.37
CA ARG A 28 4.88 7.23 -0.82
C ARG A 28 4.08 8.51 -0.53
N LYS A 29 3.43 8.58 0.63
CA LYS A 29 2.61 9.73 1.06
C LYS A 29 3.35 10.75 1.94
N ARG A 30 4.67 10.66 2.06
CA ARG A 30 5.44 11.69 2.78
C ARG A 30 5.01 13.09 2.30
N PRO A 31 4.50 13.96 3.19
CA PRO A 31 4.07 15.28 2.79
C PRO A 31 5.29 16.00 2.23
N LYS A 32 5.20 16.45 0.97
CA LYS A 32 6.25 17.25 0.31
C LYS A 32 6.59 18.56 1.06
N LEU A 33 5.91 18.87 2.17
CA LEU A 33 6.07 20.08 2.96
C LEU A 33 7.37 20.11 3.79
N SER A 34 7.79 19.01 4.42
CA SER A 34 9.09 18.97 5.14
C SER A 34 10.25 19.00 4.14
N ASP A 35 10.04 18.34 3.00
CA ASP A 35 11.06 18.22 1.99
C ASP A 35 11.16 19.45 1.09
N ALA A 36 10.21 20.39 1.05
CA ALA A 36 10.39 21.58 0.21
C ALA A 36 11.58 22.42 0.70
N ARG A 37 11.71 22.57 2.02
CA ARG A 37 12.82 23.28 2.66
C ARG A 37 14.10 22.45 2.65
N GLU A 38 14.01 21.16 2.96
CA GLU A 38 15.16 20.24 2.94
C GLU A 38 15.66 19.98 1.51
N ARG A 39 14.78 19.81 0.51
CA ARG A 39 15.16 19.75 -0.92
C ARG A 39 15.64 21.11 -1.42
N ALA A 40 15.16 22.25 -0.92
CA ALA A 40 15.72 23.55 -1.28
C ALA A 40 17.15 23.69 -0.75
N GLU A 41 17.42 23.28 0.50
CA GLU A 41 18.76 23.30 1.09
C GLU A 41 19.70 22.28 0.44
N ILE A 42 19.24 21.05 0.22
CA ILE A 42 19.97 20.00 -0.49
C ILE A 42 20.20 20.45 -1.94
N SER A 43 19.19 20.91 -2.68
CA SER A 43 19.36 21.40 -4.05
C SER A 43 20.28 22.62 -4.14
N GLY A 44 20.28 23.51 -3.14
CA GLY A 44 21.25 24.60 -3.04
C GLY A 44 22.67 24.09 -2.85
N ARG A 45 22.85 23.11 -1.97
CA ARG A 45 24.15 22.46 -1.70
C ARG A 45 24.67 21.65 -2.89
N TRP A 46 23.77 20.98 -3.62
CA TRP A 46 24.06 20.28 -4.86
C TRP A 46 24.38 21.26 -6.00
N LYS A 47 23.62 22.35 -6.16
CA LYS A 47 23.94 23.40 -7.15
C LYS A 47 25.28 24.08 -6.90
N SER A 48 25.66 24.29 -5.64
CA SER A 48 26.98 24.82 -5.29
C SER A 48 28.11 23.83 -5.58
N ARG A 49 27.91 22.52 -5.29
CA ARG A 49 28.88 21.46 -5.63
C ARG A 49 28.97 21.22 -7.13
N ASP A 50 27.86 21.23 -7.86
CA ASP A 50 27.83 21.09 -9.32
C ASP A 50 28.53 22.26 -9.99
N LYS A 51 28.33 23.51 -9.53
CA LYS A 51 29.10 24.66 -10.04
C LYS A 51 30.61 24.51 -9.80
N GLU A 52 31.02 23.96 -8.67
CA GLU A 52 32.44 23.73 -8.37
C GLU A 52 33.03 22.56 -9.20
N LEU A 53 32.22 21.55 -9.51
CA LEU A 53 32.61 20.39 -10.32
C LEU A 53 32.62 20.69 -11.82
N GLU A 54 31.66 21.47 -12.32
CA GLU A 54 31.60 21.99 -13.70
C GLU A 54 32.78 22.90 -14.01
N ALA A 55 33.22 23.71 -13.03
CA ALA A 55 34.42 24.53 -13.13
C ALA A 55 35.72 23.70 -13.24
N LYS A 56 35.70 22.44 -12.79
CA LYS A 56 36.85 21.52 -12.80
C LYS A 56 36.85 20.55 -13.99
N ALA A 57 35.70 20.27 -14.61
CA ALA A 57 35.59 19.34 -15.75
C ALA A 57 34.32 19.59 -16.60
N PRO A 58 34.38 20.48 -17.61
CA PRO A 58 33.22 20.83 -18.45
C PRO A 58 32.85 19.76 -19.50
N GLU A 59 33.76 18.83 -19.82
CA GLU A 59 33.56 17.81 -20.86
C GLU A 59 32.66 16.63 -20.44
N ASP A 60 32.41 16.45 -19.15
CA ASP A 60 31.66 15.31 -18.60
C ASP A 60 30.19 15.61 -18.30
N GLY A 61 29.75 16.86 -18.47
CA GLY A 61 28.37 17.29 -18.19
C GLY A 61 27.34 16.51 -19.01
N GLU A 62 27.64 16.25 -20.29
CA GLU A 62 26.73 15.53 -21.20
C GLU A 62 26.61 14.03 -20.90
N ARG A 63 27.70 13.40 -20.42
CA ARG A 63 27.67 12.00 -19.98
C ARG A 63 26.94 11.86 -18.65
N ARG A 64 27.06 12.86 -17.77
CA ARG A 64 26.38 12.90 -16.48
C ARG A 64 24.88 13.14 -16.61
N THR A 65 24.44 14.06 -17.48
CA THR A 65 23.01 14.27 -17.74
C THR A 65 22.38 13.00 -18.31
N LYS A 66 23.02 12.35 -19.29
CA LYS A 66 22.57 11.05 -19.83
C LYS A 66 22.52 9.96 -18.75
N LEU A 67 23.48 9.91 -17.83
CA LEU A 67 23.48 8.94 -16.72
C LEU A 67 22.37 9.23 -15.69
N VAL A 68 22.11 10.50 -15.38
CA VAL A 68 21.04 10.91 -14.47
C VAL A 68 19.67 10.65 -15.09
N GLU A 69 19.50 10.93 -16.38
CA GLU A 69 18.29 10.60 -17.13
C GLU A 69 18.07 9.09 -17.18
N PHE A 70 19.12 8.30 -17.48
CA PHE A 70 19.04 6.84 -17.45
C PHE A 70 18.71 6.30 -16.06
N LEU A 71 19.34 6.80 -15.00
CA LEU A 71 19.00 6.39 -13.62
C LEU A 71 17.58 6.79 -13.24
N LYS A 72 17.11 7.94 -13.71
CA LYS A 72 15.75 8.40 -13.45
C LYS A 72 14.73 7.57 -14.20
N GLU A 73 14.97 7.24 -15.47
CA GLU A 73 14.13 6.32 -16.25
C GLU A 73 14.18 4.90 -15.70
N PHE A 74 15.33 4.43 -15.22
CA PHE A 74 15.45 3.11 -14.60
C PHE A 74 14.72 3.05 -13.25
N VAL A 75 14.85 4.08 -12.42
CA VAL A 75 14.16 4.15 -11.13
C VAL A 75 12.67 4.40 -11.34
N ASP A 76 12.26 5.35 -12.18
CA ASP A 76 10.85 5.62 -12.46
C ASP A 76 10.23 4.42 -13.18
N GLY A 77 10.93 3.79 -14.13
CA GLY A 77 10.51 2.55 -14.77
C GLY A 77 10.34 1.41 -13.77
N TYR A 78 11.33 1.14 -12.92
CA TYR A 78 11.27 0.08 -11.91
C TYR A 78 10.21 0.37 -10.83
N VAL A 79 10.08 1.62 -10.39
CA VAL A 79 9.11 2.04 -9.37
C VAL A 79 7.68 2.03 -9.93
N LEU A 80 7.47 2.46 -11.16
CA LEU A 80 6.16 2.44 -11.81
C LEU A 80 5.77 1.00 -12.22
N GLU A 81 6.72 0.20 -12.71
CA GLU A 81 6.45 -1.15 -13.21
C GLU A 81 6.37 -2.19 -12.08
N HIS A 82 7.20 -2.12 -11.04
CA HIS A 82 7.25 -3.12 -9.97
C HIS A 82 6.68 -2.66 -8.62
N LEU A 83 6.63 -1.35 -8.34
CA LEU A 83 6.12 -0.80 -7.07
C LEU A 83 4.68 -0.27 -7.18
N GLN A 84 4.26 0.08 -8.39
CA GLN A 84 2.89 0.49 -8.73
C GLN A 84 2.04 -0.66 -9.28
N ARG A 85 2.65 -1.80 -9.61
CA ARG A 85 1.96 -3.09 -9.68
C ARG A 85 2.02 -3.70 -8.28
N PRO A 86 0.99 -3.51 -7.44
CA PRO A 86 0.85 -4.33 -6.27
C PRO A 86 0.47 -5.74 -6.74
N GLU A 87 1.44 -6.49 -7.27
CA GLU A 87 1.31 -7.92 -7.46
C GLU A 87 1.11 -8.60 -6.09
N ILE A 88 1.48 -7.93 -4.99
CA ILE A 88 1.08 -8.29 -3.62
C ILE A 88 -0.45 -8.22 -3.44
N LEU A 89 -1.18 -7.31 -4.12
CA LEU A 89 -2.65 -7.23 -4.06
C LEU A 89 -3.36 -8.23 -4.96
N ILE A 90 -2.83 -8.49 -6.15
CA ILE A 90 -3.31 -9.60 -7.00
C ILE A 90 -3.10 -10.92 -6.25
N ASN A 91 -2.01 -11.01 -5.49
CA ASN A 91 -1.79 -12.08 -4.53
C ASN A 91 -2.61 -11.93 -3.25
N PHE A 92 -3.26 -10.83 -2.90
CA PHE A 92 -4.07 -10.75 -1.68
C PHE A 92 -5.28 -11.69 -1.77
N ASN A 93 -5.93 -11.75 -2.94
CA ASN A 93 -6.98 -12.75 -3.20
C ASN A 93 -6.42 -14.17 -3.39
N ARG A 94 -5.19 -14.32 -3.87
CA ARG A 94 -4.56 -15.63 -4.12
C ARG A 94 -3.86 -16.24 -2.90
N VAL A 95 -3.41 -15.39 -1.98
CA VAL A 95 -2.67 -15.68 -0.75
C VAL A 95 -3.61 -15.64 0.45
N PHE A 96 -4.51 -14.67 0.55
CA PHE A 96 -5.42 -14.51 1.70
C PHE A 96 -6.90 -14.77 1.39
N GLY A 97 -7.29 -14.76 0.10
CA GLY A 97 -8.69 -14.77 -0.28
C GLY A 97 -9.40 -16.12 -0.18
N HIS A 98 -8.71 -17.26 -0.21
CA HIS A 98 -9.39 -18.57 -0.37
C HIS A 98 -8.75 -19.81 0.30
N ARG A 99 -7.65 -19.74 1.06
CA ARG A 99 -6.97 -20.97 1.55
C ARG A 99 -6.36 -20.96 2.95
N ASP A 100 -6.40 -19.85 3.67
CA ASP A 100 -5.94 -19.90 5.06
C ASP A 100 -7.06 -20.45 5.96
N LEU A 101 -6.77 -21.58 6.61
CA LEU A 101 -7.70 -22.19 7.56
C LEU A 101 -7.69 -21.50 8.93
N ASP A 102 -6.79 -20.52 9.13
CA ASP A 102 -6.54 -19.90 10.44
C ASP A 102 -7.27 -18.55 10.57
N PRO A 103 -8.31 -18.48 11.42
CA PRO A 103 -9.07 -17.25 11.66
C PRO A 103 -8.20 -16.08 12.16
N TYR A 104 -7.11 -16.37 12.85
CA TYR A 104 -6.25 -15.31 13.39
C TYR A 104 -5.51 -14.54 12.27
N ILE A 105 -5.15 -15.24 11.18
CA ILE A 105 -4.54 -14.61 10.01
C ILE A 105 -5.56 -13.72 9.30
N HIS A 106 -6.80 -14.19 9.14
CA HIS A 106 -7.88 -13.39 8.54
C HIS A 106 -8.15 -12.11 9.35
N ALA A 107 -8.26 -12.21 10.67
CA ALA A 107 -8.47 -11.04 11.53
C ALA A 107 -7.33 -10.00 11.39
N LYS A 108 -6.07 -10.46 11.26
CA LYS A 108 -4.93 -9.55 11.03
C LYS A 108 -4.98 -8.85 9.67
N CYS A 109 -5.35 -9.56 8.62
CA CYS A 109 -5.51 -8.98 7.28
C CYS A 109 -6.59 -7.89 7.28
N VAL A 110 -7.73 -8.17 7.90
CA VAL A 110 -8.84 -7.22 8.03
C VAL A 110 -8.42 -5.98 8.81
N HIS A 111 -7.69 -6.18 9.91
CA HIS A 111 -7.17 -5.08 10.72
C HIS A 111 -6.19 -4.20 9.91
N ALA A 112 -5.31 -4.79 9.12
CA ALA A 112 -4.41 -4.03 8.25
C ALA A 112 -5.17 -3.23 7.18
N ILE A 113 -6.22 -3.81 6.59
CA ILE A 113 -7.08 -3.12 5.62
C ILE A 113 -7.81 -1.93 6.26
N ASP A 114 -8.35 -2.08 7.48
CA ASP A 114 -8.97 -0.98 8.24
C ASP A 114 -7.99 0.20 8.42
N LEU A 115 -6.75 -0.11 8.80
CA LEU A 115 -5.69 0.89 8.93
C LEU A 115 -5.39 1.59 7.60
N TRP A 116 -5.43 0.86 6.48
CA TRP A 116 -5.22 1.43 5.15
C TRP A 116 -6.39 2.30 4.69
N PHE A 117 -7.64 1.93 4.98
CA PHE A 117 -8.80 2.77 4.71
C PHE A 117 -8.71 4.10 5.46
N LYS A 118 -8.25 4.08 6.70
CA LYS A 118 -8.07 5.29 7.52
C LYS A 118 -6.91 6.17 7.04
N LYS A 119 -5.76 5.59 6.71
CA LYS A 119 -4.56 6.34 6.31
C LYS A 119 -4.57 6.77 4.84
N TYR A 120 -5.05 5.90 3.95
CA TYR A 120 -4.90 6.01 2.50
C TYR A 120 -6.19 5.70 1.72
N PRO A 121 -7.32 6.36 2.07
CA PRO A 121 -8.64 6.06 1.50
C PRO A 121 -8.67 6.12 -0.04
N GLY A 122 -8.06 7.14 -0.65
CA GLY A 122 -8.10 7.31 -2.12
C GLY A 122 -7.40 6.24 -2.96
N HIS A 123 -6.61 5.35 -2.34
CA HIS A 123 -6.01 4.20 -3.02
C HIS A 123 -6.63 2.87 -2.58
N PHE A 124 -7.01 2.77 -1.31
CA PHE A 124 -7.45 1.51 -0.73
C PHE A 124 -8.97 1.32 -0.73
N LEU A 125 -9.78 2.38 -0.76
CA LEU A 125 -11.24 2.28 -0.91
C LEU A 125 -11.63 1.99 -2.37
N ASP A 126 -11.10 0.91 -2.90
CA ASP A 126 -11.38 0.39 -4.23
C ASP A 126 -12.14 -0.95 -4.15
N ALA A 127 -12.83 -1.30 -5.23
CA ALA A 127 -13.68 -2.48 -5.33
C ALA A 127 -12.94 -3.79 -5.03
N ALA A 128 -11.62 -3.86 -5.30
CA ALA A 128 -10.81 -5.04 -5.00
C ALA A 128 -10.69 -5.31 -3.50
N TYR A 129 -10.41 -4.28 -2.69
CA TYR A 129 -10.26 -4.40 -1.24
C TYR A 129 -11.60 -4.55 -0.55
N LEU A 130 -12.60 -3.79 -0.98
CA LEU A 130 -13.96 -3.91 -0.46
C LEU A 130 -14.54 -5.30 -0.73
N ARG A 131 -14.19 -5.95 -1.84
CA ARG A 131 -14.59 -7.34 -2.09
C ARG A 131 -14.00 -8.32 -1.07
N TYR A 132 -12.74 -8.14 -0.68
CA TYR A 132 -12.12 -8.99 0.35
C TYR A 132 -12.84 -8.85 1.70
N VAL A 133 -13.06 -7.61 2.15
CA VAL A 133 -13.86 -7.29 3.35
C VAL A 133 -15.24 -7.95 3.26
N GLY A 134 -15.95 -7.79 2.12
CA GLY A 134 -17.25 -8.43 1.94
C GLY A 134 -17.24 -9.97 1.99
N TRP A 135 -16.12 -10.62 1.64
CA TRP A 135 -15.98 -12.07 1.83
C TRP A 135 -15.77 -12.44 3.29
N VAL A 136 -14.97 -11.66 4.01
CA VAL A 136 -14.72 -11.84 5.45
C VAL A 136 -16.00 -11.70 6.28
N LEU A 137 -16.97 -10.87 5.86
CA LEU A 137 -18.31 -10.84 6.46
C LEU A 137 -18.97 -12.23 6.54
N SER A 138 -18.62 -13.15 5.65
CA SER A 138 -19.13 -14.53 5.61
C SER A 138 -18.17 -15.56 6.21
N ASP A 139 -17.12 -15.14 6.92
CA ASP A 139 -16.15 -16.03 7.58
C ASP A 139 -16.86 -16.94 8.61
N SER A 140 -16.36 -18.16 8.79
CA SER A 140 -16.93 -19.12 9.74
C SER A 140 -16.72 -18.68 11.19
N ASN A 141 -15.64 -17.97 11.49
CA ASN A 141 -15.27 -17.55 12.83
C ASN A 141 -15.88 -16.19 13.19
N THR A 142 -16.60 -16.15 14.31
CA THR A 142 -17.27 -14.94 14.81
C THR A 142 -16.30 -13.79 15.12
N HIS A 143 -15.09 -14.09 15.63
CA HIS A 143 -14.10 -13.05 15.94
C HIS A 143 -13.65 -12.30 14.69
N VAL A 144 -13.49 -13.03 13.57
CA VAL A 144 -13.07 -12.45 12.30
C VAL A 144 -14.17 -11.53 11.76
N ARG A 145 -15.42 -12.02 11.74
CA ARG A 145 -16.58 -11.20 11.34
C ARG A 145 -16.73 -9.94 12.21
N HIS A 146 -16.47 -10.05 13.51
CA HIS A 146 -16.55 -8.91 14.42
C HIS A 146 -15.51 -7.83 14.09
N GLU A 147 -14.25 -8.19 13.83
CA GLU A 147 -13.22 -7.23 13.40
C GLU A 147 -13.57 -6.58 12.05
N ASP A 148 -14.20 -7.34 11.15
CA ASP A 148 -14.62 -6.84 9.84
C ASP A 148 -15.75 -5.81 9.92
N VAL A 149 -16.79 -6.11 10.71
CA VAL A 149 -17.88 -5.17 10.97
C VAL A 149 -17.38 -3.91 11.69
N LYS A 150 -16.42 -4.06 12.61
CA LYS A 150 -15.78 -2.93 13.30
C LYS A 150 -15.00 -2.04 12.33
N SER A 151 -14.26 -2.62 11.40
CA SER A 151 -13.58 -1.92 10.30
C SER A 151 -14.57 -1.13 9.46
N LEU A 152 -15.60 -1.80 8.93
CA LEU A 152 -16.65 -1.18 8.13
C LEU A 152 -17.35 -0.03 8.87
N SER A 153 -17.69 -0.22 10.14
CA SER A 153 -18.29 0.84 10.97
C SER A 153 -17.42 2.11 11.02
N GLY A 154 -16.10 1.95 11.05
CA GLY A 154 -15.15 3.06 10.97
C GLY A 154 -15.25 3.83 9.65
N VAL A 155 -15.35 3.11 8.53
CA VAL A 155 -15.41 3.71 7.19
C VAL A 155 -16.77 4.38 6.94
N TYR A 156 -17.88 3.74 7.31
CA TYR A 156 -19.24 4.30 7.11
C TYR A 156 -19.49 5.57 7.92
N LYS A 157 -18.77 5.80 9.02
CA LYS A 157 -18.84 7.05 9.79
C LYS A 157 -18.31 8.26 9.01
N GLN A 158 -17.52 8.04 7.96
CA GLN A 158 -16.93 9.11 7.17
C GLN A 158 -17.79 9.41 5.94
N ALA A 159 -18.59 10.48 6.02
CA ALA A 159 -19.56 10.86 5.00
C ALA A 159 -18.97 10.97 3.58
N GLY A 160 -17.70 11.37 3.47
CA GLY A 160 -16.99 11.48 2.18
C GLY A 160 -16.76 10.15 1.46
N TYR A 161 -16.92 9.01 2.13
CA TYR A 161 -16.66 7.68 1.55
C TYR A 161 -17.93 6.94 1.13
N LEU A 162 -19.11 7.47 1.46
CA LEU A 162 -20.38 6.81 1.18
C LEU A 162 -20.59 6.56 -0.32
N GLY A 163 -20.14 7.48 -1.18
CA GLY A 163 -20.21 7.32 -2.64
C GLY A 163 -19.48 6.05 -3.13
N SER A 164 -18.28 5.77 -2.61
CA SER A 164 -17.50 4.57 -2.97
C SER A 164 -18.07 3.28 -2.37
N LEU A 165 -18.84 3.39 -1.28
CA LEU A 165 -19.42 2.24 -0.57
C LEU A 165 -20.79 1.81 -1.10
N ASN A 166 -21.46 2.60 -1.94
CA ASN A 166 -22.82 2.28 -2.41
C ASN A 166 -22.92 0.89 -3.05
N HIS A 167 -22.08 0.59 -4.05
CA HIS A 167 -22.08 -0.72 -4.70
C HIS A 167 -21.70 -1.88 -3.76
N PHE A 168 -20.80 -1.63 -2.80
CA PHE A 168 -20.46 -2.60 -1.78
C PHE A 168 -21.66 -2.88 -0.88
N THR A 169 -22.35 -1.82 -0.42
CA THR A 169 -23.52 -1.90 0.44
C THR A 169 -24.62 -2.69 -0.24
N GLU A 170 -24.98 -2.35 -1.48
CA GLU A 170 -26.03 -3.05 -2.24
C GLU A 170 -25.76 -4.55 -2.37
N ARG A 171 -24.50 -4.90 -2.67
CA ARG A 171 -24.09 -6.30 -2.84
C ARG A 171 -24.12 -7.10 -1.55
N PHE A 172 -23.64 -6.53 -0.44
CA PHE A 172 -23.47 -7.24 0.83
C PHE A 172 -24.59 -6.95 1.85
N LYS A 173 -25.60 -6.16 1.47
CA LYS A 173 -26.77 -5.83 2.30
C LYS A 173 -27.41 -7.06 2.98
N PRO A 174 -27.64 -8.21 2.30
CA PRO A 174 -28.26 -9.38 2.95
C PRO A 174 -27.42 -10.04 4.03
N ARG A 175 -26.13 -9.69 4.14
CA ARG A 175 -25.22 -10.18 5.20
C ARG A 175 -24.99 -9.17 6.32
N LEU A 176 -25.32 -7.91 6.09
CA LEU A 176 -25.20 -6.83 7.07
C LEU A 176 -26.46 -6.67 7.93
N ILE A 177 -27.61 -7.14 7.44
CA ILE A 177 -28.92 -7.14 8.11
C ILE A 177 -29.20 -8.56 8.59
#